data_AF-A0A928SW21-F1
#
_entry.id   AF-A0A928SW21-F1
#
_cell.length_a   1.000
_cell.length_b   1.000
_cell.length_c   1.000
_cell.angle_alpha   90.00
_cell.angle_beta   90.00
_cell.angle_gamma   90.00
#
_symmetry.space_group_name_H-M   'P 1'
#
loop_
_entity.id
_entity.type
_entity.pdbx_description
1 polymer ?
#
loop_
_entity_poly.entity_id
_entity_poly.type
_entity_poly.pdbx_seq_one_letter_code
_entity_poly.pdbx_strand_id
1 'polypeptide(L)'
;MRVRITKCHACGGMKQLPSPTAYVYCDFCGALADWDFACACSAGNALPGPAYEALARQMAPAMNQAKLYRDTASLKGLYTQLFARHIELCPSSYSPRIRSPDYRARYLDYYSDMMIVRDLDPRVAELSQLLNLRIAELRHAHFLGSGGMAFSFFGMVIASQPMSTQFPDAQFWAVYQTFREQYRAHMSGMWQAGVIAKYPDPATPELLERIGVSAFVQGWLSWISPAMQQHLIDDAKLRDSYMEISPPALLLRRCGRCGTRVDAVTGAWCVVCFSCGEKLDVKQAEITCPGCGAPSSLVEGAQSHVCPYCGVRAERVRGALG
;
A
#
# COMPACT_ATOMS: atom_id res chain seq x y z
N MET A 1 11.07 -22.91 6.85
CA MET A 1 10.08 -22.10 6.13
C MET A 1 10.61 -20.68 6.08
N ARG A 2 10.41 -20.00 4.95
CA ARG A 2 11.00 -18.68 4.70
C ARG A 2 10.08 -17.56 5.20
N VAL A 3 10.60 -16.72 6.08
CA VAL A 3 9.87 -15.54 6.61
C VAL A 3 10.69 -14.27 6.43
N ARG A 4 10.01 -13.14 6.27
CA ARG A 4 10.65 -11.82 6.23
C ARG A 4 11.24 -11.50 7.60
N ILE A 5 12.47 -11.03 7.63
CA ILE A 5 13.10 -10.54 8.87
C ILE A 5 12.48 -9.21 9.23
N THR A 6 11.56 -9.23 10.19
CA THR A 6 10.82 -8.05 10.63
C THR A 6 10.67 -8.08 12.14
N LYS A 7 11.00 -6.97 12.81
CA LYS A 7 10.67 -6.72 14.21
C LYS A 7 9.52 -5.71 14.28
N CYS A 8 8.44 -6.05 14.95
CA CYS A 8 7.30 -5.16 15.10
C CYS A 8 7.66 -3.94 15.95
N HIS A 9 7.39 -2.73 15.45
CA HIS A 9 7.59 -1.48 16.18
C HIS A 9 6.63 -1.33 17.37
N ALA A 10 5.45 -1.94 17.31
CA ALA A 10 4.42 -1.80 18.35
C ALA A 10 4.66 -2.71 19.56
N CYS A 11 5.12 -3.95 19.36
CA CYS A 11 5.29 -4.91 20.47
C CYS A 11 6.67 -5.58 20.56
N GLY A 12 7.58 -5.30 19.63
CA GLY A 12 8.92 -5.91 19.59
C GLY A 12 8.96 -7.35 19.09
N GLY A 13 7.81 -7.99 18.83
CA GLY A 13 7.74 -9.37 18.33
C GLY A 13 8.37 -9.54 16.94
N MET A 14 9.07 -10.65 16.74
CA MET A 14 9.64 -11.02 15.44
C MET A 14 8.59 -11.73 14.58
N LYS A 15 8.56 -11.46 13.28
CA LYS A 15 7.69 -12.19 12.34
C LYS A 15 8.04 -13.69 12.37
N GLN A 16 7.01 -14.53 12.44
CA GLN A 16 7.13 -15.99 12.47
C GLN A 16 6.31 -16.70 11.40
N LEU A 17 5.40 -16.02 10.69
CA LEU A 17 4.66 -16.61 9.57
C LEU A 17 5.07 -15.95 8.25
N PRO A 18 4.99 -16.66 7.11
CA PRO A 18 5.05 -16.02 5.80
C PRO A 18 3.93 -14.98 5.65
N SER A 19 4.20 -13.87 4.95
CA SER A 19 3.16 -12.90 4.61
C SER A 19 2.53 -13.29 3.26
N PRO A 20 1.19 -13.39 3.14
CA PRO A 20 0.54 -13.67 1.86
C PRO A 20 0.43 -12.44 0.95
N THR A 21 0.77 -11.25 1.46
CA THR A 21 0.73 -9.98 0.72
C THR A 21 1.96 -9.14 1.03
N ALA A 22 2.21 -8.09 0.24
CA ALA A 22 3.26 -7.12 0.50
C ALA A 22 3.09 -6.38 1.84
N TYR A 23 1.86 -6.25 2.36
CA TYR A 23 1.61 -5.71 3.69
C TYR A 23 1.92 -6.78 4.75
N VAL A 24 2.99 -6.55 5.52
CA VAL A 24 3.47 -7.50 6.52
C VAL A 24 2.93 -7.10 7.89
N TYR A 25 1.96 -7.86 8.37
CA TYR A 25 1.40 -7.69 9.70
C TYR A 25 2.17 -8.50 10.75
N CYS A 26 2.27 -7.97 11.97
CA CYS A 26 2.84 -8.68 13.11
C CYS A 26 1.97 -9.87 13.50
N ASP A 27 2.60 -11.02 13.73
CA ASP A 27 1.91 -12.27 14.08
C ASP A 27 1.37 -12.30 15.51
N PHE A 28 1.74 -11.33 16.35
CA PHE A 28 1.34 -11.28 17.76
C PHE A 28 0.28 -10.22 18.05
N CYS A 29 0.42 -9.04 17.44
CA CYS A 29 -0.42 -7.87 17.73
C CYS A 29 -1.23 -7.36 16.53
N GLY A 30 -1.01 -7.91 15.34
CA GLY A 30 -1.69 -7.48 14.12
C GLY A 30 -1.37 -6.04 13.67
N ALA A 31 -0.34 -5.38 14.21
CA ALA A 31 0.12 -4.09 13.70
C ALA A 31 0.79 -4.26 12.32
N LEU A 32 0.67 -3.27 11.43
CA LEU A 32 1.41 -3.27 10.17
C LEU A 32 2.88 -3.02 10.48
N ALA A 33 3.71 -4.06 10.40
CA ALA A 33 5.09 -4.02 10.85
C ALA A 33 6.08 -3.73 9.73
N ASP A 34 5.76 -4.12 8.50
CA ASP A 34 6.70 -4.05 7.38
C ASP A 34 5.99 -4.01 6.01
N TRP A 35 6.77 -3.77 4.96
CA TRP A 35 6.42 -3.85 3.56
C TRP A 35 7.39 -4.79 2.84
N ASP A 36 6.87 -5.83 2.19
CA ASP A 36 7.65 -6.80 1.43
C ASP A 36 7.70 -6.42 -0.05
N PHE A 37 8.84 -5.90 -0.50
CA PHE A 37 9.00 -5.36 -1.84
C PHE A 37 9.04 -6.46 -2.91
N ALA A 38 9.75 -7.56 -2.68
CA ALA A 38 9.73 -8.71 -3.57
C ALA A 38 8.31 -9.30 -3.72
N CYS A 39 7.54 -9.38 -2.63
CA CYS A 39 6.14 -9.78 -2.70
C CYS A 39 5.29 -8.78 -3.50
N ALA A 40 5.51 -7.48 -3.34
CA ALA A 40 4.83 -6.47 -4.16
C ALA A 40 5.13 -6.69 -5.65
N CYS A 41 6.40 -6.85 -6.01
CA CYS A 41 6.86 -7.08 -7.38
C CYS A 41 6.27 -8.36 -8.01
N SER A 42 6.05 -9.42 -7.22
CA SER A 42 5.51 -10.69 -7.73
C SER A 42 3.98 -10.71 -7.86
N ALA A 43 3.26 -9.90 -7.09
CA ALA A 43 1.80 -9.89 -7.07
C ALA A 43 1.15 -9.30 -8.34
N GLY A 44 1.91 -8.55 -9.14
CA GLY A 44 1.42 -7.82 -10.32
C GLY A 44 0.56 -6.61 -9.93
N ASN A 45 0.91 -5.42 -10.45
CA ASN A 45 0.11 -4.22 -10.23
C ASN A 45 -0.91 -4.04 -11.37
N ALA A 46 -2.16 -4.45 -11.13
CA ALA A 46 -3.24 -4.12 -12.04
C ALA A 46 -3.44 -2.60 -12.05
N LEU A 47 -3.35 -1.98 -13.22
CA LEU A 47 -3.73 -0.58 -13.40
C LEU A 47 -5.27 -0.47 -13.38
N PRO A 48 -5.84 0.63 -12.87
CA PRO A 48 -7.29 0.78 -12.72
C PRO A 48 -8.03 0.93 -14.07
N GLY A 49 -7.28 1.07 -15.17
CA GLY A 49 -7.79 1.00 -16.53
C GLY A 49 -8.66 2.19 -16.96
N PRO A 50 -9.26 2.13 -18.16
CA PRO A 50 -9.92 3.27 -18.79
C PRO A 50 -11.12 3.84 -18.01
N ALA A 51 -11.81 3.01 -17.23
CA ALA A 51 -12.96 3.44 -16.43
C ALA A 51 -12.55 4.44 -15.33
N TYR A 52 -11.40 4.21 -14.68
CA TYR A 52 -10.86 5.14 -13.70
C TYR A 52 -10.36 6.42 -14.35
N GLU A 53 -9.67 6.31 -15.49
CA GLU A 53 -9.20 7.49 -16.23
C GLU A 53 -10.35 8.39 -16.71
N ALA A 54 -11.46 7.78 -17.16
CA ALA A 54 -12.65 8.52 -17.56
C ALA A 54 -13.24 9.31 -16.38
N LEU A 55 -13.36 8.68 -15.22
CA LEU A 55 -13.81 9.35 -13.99
C LEU A 55 -12.85 10.49 -13.60
N ALA A 56 -11.54 10.24 -13.60
CA ALA A 56 -10.55 11.26 -13.29
C ALA A 56 -10.64 12.47 -14.24
N ARG A 57 -10.79 12.24 -15.54
CA ARG A 57 -10.99 13.31 -16.54
C ARG A 57 -12.29 14.07 -16.31
N GLN A 58 -13.39 13.37 -16.00
CA GLN A 58 -14.68 13.99 -15.69
C GLN A 58 -14.60 14.90 -14.45
N MET A 59 -13.88 14.48 -13.40
CA MET A 59 -13.78 15.22 -12.14
C MET A 59 -12.74 16.35 -12.18
N ALA A 60 -11.80 16.32 -13.12
CA ALA A 60 -10.68 17.26 -13.18
C ALA A 60 -11.08 18.75 -13.15
N PRO A 61 -12.13 19.23 -13.87
CA PRO A 61 -12.55 20.63 -13.78
C PRO A 61 -12.96 21.05 -12.37
N ALA A 62 -13.79 20.24 -11.69
CA ALA A 62 -14.24 20.50 -10.33
C ALA A 62 -13.07 20.46 -9.33
N MET A 63 -12.15 19.51 -9.49
CA MET A 63 -10.94 19.43 -8.66
C MET A 63 -10.05 20.66 -8.85
N ASN A 64 -9.84 21.12 -10.08
CA ASN A 64 -9.05 22.32 -10.36
C ASN A 64 -9.69 23.57 -9.77
N GLN A 65 -11.00 23.72 -9.89
CA GLN A 65 -11.74 24.81 -9.27
C GLN A 65 -11.58 24.81 -7.75
N ALA A 66 -11.79 23.65 -7.10
CA ALA A 66 -11.66 23.53 -5.66
C ALA A 66 -10.21 23.80 -5.18
N LYS A 67 -9.18 23.42 -5.95
CA LYS A 67 -7.78 23.79 -5.68
C LYS A 67 -7.54 25.29 -5.76
N LEU A 68 -8.04 25.96 -6.81
CA LEU A 68 -7.90 27.40 -6.99
C LEU A 68 -8.50 28.18 -5.82
N TYR A 69 -9.68 27.78 -5.34
CA TYR A 69 -10.35 28.39 -4.20
C TYR A 69 -9.91 27.85 -2.84
N ARG A 70 -8.99 26.88 -2.80
CA ARG A 70 -8.57 26.15 -1.59
C ARG A 70 -9.75 25.58 -0.79
N ASP A 71 -10.79 25.12 -1.49
CA ASP A 71 -11.97 24.49 -0.91
C ASP A 71 -11.66 23.03 -0.54
N THR A 72 -11.18 22.84 0.68
CA THR A 72 -10.78 21.53 1.21
C THR A 72 -11.96 20.57 1.37
N ALA A 73 -13.17 21.07 1.61
CA ALA A 73 -14.36 20.24 1.77
C ALA A 73 -14.76 19.62 0.43
N SER A 74 -14.82 20.42 -0.64
CA SER A 74 -15.06 19.92 -2.00
C SER A 74 -13.97 18.96 -2.45
N LEU A 75 -12.70 19.28 -2.21
CA LEU A 75 -11.59 18.39 -2.53
C LEU A 75 -11.69 17.04 -1.81
N LYS A 76 -12.07 17.04 -0.52
CA LYS A 76 -12.23 15.81 0.25
C LYS A 76 -13.27 14.88 -0.36
N GLY A 77 -14.43 15.42 -0.74
CA GLY A 77 -15.48 14.66 -1.42
C GLY A 77 -15.01 14.07 -2.75
N LEU A 78 -14.33 14.88 -3.56
CA LEU A 78 -13.80 14.46 -4.87
C LEU A 78 -12.72 13.37 -4.74
N TYR A 79 -11.74 13.52 -3.85
CA TYR A 79 -10.74 12.47 -3.61
C TYR A 79 -11.37 11.20 -3.06
N THR A 80 -12.31 11.31 -2.12
CA THR A 80 -13.00 10.14 -1.55
C THR A 80 -13.66 9.33 -2.66
N GLN A 81 -14.41 9.97 -3.56
CA GLN A 81 -15.06 9.30 -4.69
C GLN A 81 -14.05 8.67 -5.65
N LEU A 82 -13.00 9.41 -6.02
CA LEU A 82 -11.98 8.92 -6.94
C LEU A 82 -11.24 7.69 -6.38
N PHE A 83 -10.81 7.74 -5.11
CA PHE A 83 -10.07 6.63 -4.50
C PHE A 83 -10.94 5.46 -4.08
N ALA A 84 -12.22 5.68 -3.75
CA ALA A 84 -13.17 4.58 -3.60
C ALA A 84 -13.24 3.77 -4.90
N ARG A 85 -13.31 4.45 -6.06
CA ARG A 85 -13.29 3.78 -7.35
C ARG A 85 -11.97 3.06 -7.64
N HIS A 86 -10.83 3.64 -7.25
CA HIS A 86 -9.54 2.97 -7.40
C HIS A 86 -9.45 1.69 -6.56
N ILE A 87 -9.93 1.70 -5.32
CA ILE A 87 -9.96 0.52 -4.43
C ILE A 87 -10.82 -0.60 -5.03
N GLU A 88 -11.96 -0.26 -5.64
CA GLU A 88 -12.82 -1.24 -6.31
C GLU A 88 -12.13 -1.92 -7.50
N LEU A 89 -11.39 -1.14 -8.30
CA LEU A 89 -10.75 -1.63 -9.52
C LEU A 89 -9.41 -2.32 -9.26
N CYS A 90 -8.70 -1.91 -8.21
CA CYS A 90 -7.35 -2.38 -7.89
C CYS A 90 -7.22 -2.81 -6.42
N PRO A 91 -8.05 -3.75 -5.91
CA PRO A 91 -8.05 -4.10 -4.49
C PRO A 91 -6.72 -4.71 -4.02
N SER A 92 -5.93 -5.33 -4.91
CA SER A 92 -4.61 -5.90 -4.58
C SER A 92 -3.51 -4.87 -4.35
N SER A 93 -3.70 -3.61 -4.78
CA SER A 93 -2.76 -2.51 -4.52
C SER A 93 -2.81 -2.01 -3.07
N TYR A 94 -3.83 -2.42 -2.32
CA TYR A 94 -4.09 -1.94 -0.96
C TYR A 94 -3.90 -3.03 0.08
N SER A 95 -3.86 -2.61 1.34
CA SER A 95 -3.81 -3.55 2.46
C SER A 95 -4.97 -4.55 2.35
N PRO A 96 -4.78 -5.84 2.70
CA PRO A 96 -5.89 -6.78 2.82
C PRO A 96 -6.99 -6.26 3.76
N ARG A 97 -6.66 -5.35 4.69
CA ARG A 97 -7.61 -4.67 5.56
C ARG A 97 -8.60 -3.78 4.82
N ILE A 98 -8.32 -3.35 3.58
CA ILE A 98 -9.23 -2.54 2.77
C ILE A 98 -10.58 -3.23 2.48
N ARG A 99 -10.66 -4.55 2.68
CA ARG A 99 -11.91 -5.32 2.57
C ARG A 99 -12.85 -5.11 3.75
N SER A 100 -12.34 -4.69 4.91
CA SER A 100 -13.14 -4.28 6.05
C SER A 100 -13.78 -2.91 5.74
N PRO A 101 -15.12 -2.77 5.79
CA PRO A 101 -15.79 -1.50 5.52
C PRO A 101 -15.30 -0.36 6.43
N ASP A 102 -15.11 -0.64 7.71
CA ASP A 102 -14.70 0.35 8.71
C ASP A 102 -13.24 0.78 8.51
N TYR A 103 -12.37 -0.17 8.13
CA TYR A 103 -11.01 0.16 7.74
C TYR A 103 -10.99 0.99 6.47
N ARG A 104 -11.75 0.60 5.45
CA ARG A 104 -11.83 1.29 4.16
C ARG A 104 -12.31 2.73 4.31
N ALA A 105 -13.34 2.97 5.13
CA ALA A 105 -13.84 4.31 5.40
C ALA A 105 -12.75 5.21 6.02
N ARG A 106 -12.05 4.72 7.06
CA ARG A 106 -10.93 5.46 7.68
C ARG A 106 -9.75 5.65 6.74
N TYR A 107 -9.45 4.66 5.90
CA TYR A 107 -8.40 4.75 4.91
C TYR A 107 -8.72 5.83 3.86
N LEU A 108 -9.97 5.90 3.38
CA LEU A 108 -10.41 6.94 2.44
C LEU A 108 -10.36 8.33 3.06
N ASP A 109 -10.74 8.47 4.33
CA ASP A 109 -10.62 9.72 5.09
C ASP A 109 -9.15 10.20 5.15
N TYR A 110 -8.26 9.31 5.62
CA TYR A 110 -6.81 9.54 5.64
C TYR A 110 -6.26 9.90 4.26
N TYR A 111 -6.60 9.12 3.24
CA TYR A 111 -6.02 9.27 1.90
C TYR A 111 -6.49 10.57 1.24
N SER A 112 -7.75 10.96 1.45
CA SER A 112 -8.26 12.23 0.95
C SER A 112 -7.55 13.42 1.59
N ASP A 113 -7.33 13.38 2.90
CA ASP A 113 -6.59 14.42 3.61
C ASP A 113 -5.13 14.50 3.14
N MET A 114 -4.48 13.34 2.92
CA MET A 114 -3.13 13.25 2.35
C MET A 114 -3.05 13.97 0.99
N MET A 115 -4.06 13.77 0.14
CA MET A 115 -4.09 14.34 -1.21
C MET A 115 -4.37 15.84 -1.20
N ILE A 116 -5.19 16.32 -0.26
CA ILE A 116 -5.40 17.76 -0.04
C ILE A 116 -4.09 18.43 0.37
N VAL A 117 -3.37 17.85 1.34
CA VAL A 117 -2.06 18.37 1.76
C VAL A 117 -1.11 18.44 0.57
N ARG A 118 -1.02 17.38 -0.22
CA ARG A 118 -0.16 17.33 -1.42
C ARG A 118 -0.49 18.44 -2.42
N ASP A 119 -1.76 18.59 -2.77
CA ASP A 119 -2.19 19.45 -3.88
C ASP A 119 -2.30 20.93 -3.48
N LEU A 120 -2.32 21.25 -2.17
CA LEU A 120 -2.32 22.63 -1.67
C LEU A 120 -0.96 23.10 -1.13
N ASP A 121 0.05 22.23 -1.10
CA ASP A 121 1.41 22.57 -0.70
C ASP A 121 2.20 23.22 -1.87
N PRO A 122 2.62 24.49 -1.75
CA PRO A 122 3.36 25.18 -2.81
C PRO A 122 4.70 24.54 -3.14
N ARG A 123 5.41 23.98 -2.15
CA ARG A 123 6.71 23.33 -2.36
C ARG A 123 6.53 22.03 -3.12
N VAL A 124 5.50 21.26 -2.79
CA VAL A 124 5.15 20.06 -3.56
C VAL A 124 4.73 20.42 -4.98
N ALA A 125 4.01 21.53 -5.19
CA ALA A 125 3.63 22.01 -6.52
C ALA A 125 4.85 22.39 -7.38
N GLU A 126 5.82 23.12 -6.82
CA GLU A 126 7.09 23.47 -7.48
C GLU A 126 7.86 22.19 -7.89
N LEU A 127 8.03 21.25 -6.96
CA LEU A 127 8.69 19.98 -7.22
C LEU A 127 7.94 19.11 -8.23
N SER A 128 6.61 19.22 -8.29
CA SER A 128 5.79 18.54 -9.32
C SER A 128 6.08 19.08 -10.71
N GLN A 129 6.26 20.40 -10.86
CA GLN A 129 6.63 21.00 -12.14
C GLN A 129 8.02 20.53 -12.57
N LEU A 130 8.99 20.53 -11.65
CA LEU A 130 10.34 20.02 -11.92
C LEU A 130 10.32 18.54 -12.30
N LEU A 131 9.56 17.72 -11.59
CA LEU A 131 9.44 16.29 -11.89
C LEU A 131 8.87 16.06 -13.30
N ASN A 132 7.86 16.84 -13.71
CA ASN A 132 7.30 16.78 -15.06
C ASN A 132 8.34 17.16 -16.13
N LEU A 133 9.17 18.16 -15.88
CA LEU A 133 10.28 18.53 -16.77
C LEU A 133 11.30 17.38 -16.87
N ARG A 134 11.69 16.75 -15.75
CA ARG A 134 12.60 15.59 -15.76
C ARG A 134 12.03 14.39 -16.51
N ILE A 135 10.72 14.12 -16.38
CA ILE A 135 10.06 13.06 -17.12
C ILE A 135 10.02 13.38 -18.63
N ALA A 136 9.81 14.63 -19.01
CA ALA A 136 9.86 15.05 -20.42
C ALA A 136 11.28 14.90 -21.00
N GLU A 137 12.31 15.32 -20.26
CA GLU A 137 13.73 15.11 -20.61
C GLU A 137 14.05 13.61 -20.79
N LEU A 138 13.60 12.77 -19.85
CA LEU A 138 13.77 11.31 -19.92
C LEU A 138 13.16 10.71 -21.18
N ARG A 139 11.91 11.09 -21.49
CA ARG A 139 11.19 10.62 -22.69
C ARG A 139 11.89 11.08 -23.98
N HIS A 140 12.37 12.31 -24.01
CA HIS A 140 13.10 12.84 -25.14
C HIS A 140 14.44 12.10 -25.35
N ALA A 141 15.20 11.89 -24.28
CA ALA A 141 16.46 11.15 -24.32
C ALA A 141 16.26 9.69 -24.75
N HIS A 142 15.19 9.04 -24.27
CA HIS A 142 14.83 7.69 -24.72
C HIS A 142 14.51 7.65 -26.21
N PHE A 143 13.71 8.59 -26.72
CA PHE A 143 13.39 8.67 -28.15
C PHE A 143 14.65 8.83 -29.03
N LEU A 144 15.57 9.71 -28.63
CA LEU A 144 16.84 9.90 -29.36
C LEU A 144 17.76 8.67 -29.26
N GLY A 145 17.82 8.04 -28.08
CA GLY A 145 18.65 6.85 -27.83
C GLY A 145 18.10 5.56 -28.45
N SER A 146 16.79 5.46 -28.65
CA SER A 146 16.13 4.30 -29.29
C SER A 146 16.15 4.36 -30.83
N GLY A 147 16.94 5.25 -31.43
CA GLY A 147 17.01 5.43 -32.87
C GLY A 147 15.85 6.22 -33.48
N GLY A 148 15.22 7.12 -32.70
CA GLY A 148 14.24 8.07 -33.21
C GLY A 148 14.83 8.84 -34.39
N MET A 149 14.26 8.62 -35.58
CA MET A 149 14.79 9.07 -36.87
C MET A 149 15.29 10.53 -36.84
N ALA A 150 16.60 10.70 -36.82
CA ALA A 150 17.22 11.92 -37.33
C ALA A 150 17.18 11.83 -38.86
N PHE A 151 16.24 12.55 -39.49
CA PHE A 151 16.30 12.84 -40.92
C PHE A 151 17.59 13.61 -41.20
N SER A 152 18.58 12.93 -41.75
CA SER A 152 19.76 13.56 -42.34
C SER A 152 19.63 13.49 -43.86
N PHE A 153 19.69 14.68 -44.47
CA PHE A 153 19.47 14.99 -45.88
C PHE A 153 20.48 14.34 -46.88
N PHE A 154 21.30 13.39 -46.44
CA PHE A 154 22.25 12.63 -47.26
C PHE A 154 22.16 11.15 -46.88
N GLY A 155 21.51 10.36 -47.73
CA GLY A 155 21.18 8.97 -47.45
C GLY A 155 22.38 8.08 -47.14
N MET A 156 22.48 7.66 -45.88
CA MET A 156 22.70 6.26 -45.48
C MET A 156 22.50 6.17 -43.95
N VAL A 157 21.54 5.36 -43.50
CA VAL A 157 21.38 4.99 -42.08
C VAL A 157 21.55 3.49 -41.96
N ILE A 158 22.66 3.06 -41.39
CA ILE A 158 22.78 1.72 -40.81
C ILE A 158 22.37 1.86 -39.33
N ALA A 159 21.11 1.60 -39.01
CA ALA A 159 20.70 1.41 -37.63
C ALA A 159 21.00 -0.05 -37.25
N SER A 160 22.21 -0.31 -36.75
CA SER A 160 22.62 -1.65 -36.28
C SER A 160 22.50 -1.83 -34.76
N GLN A 161 21.94 -0.86 -34.04
CA GLN A 161 21.70 -1.04 -32.60
C GLN A 161 20.31 -1.62 -32.36
N PRO A 162 20.18 -2.70 -31.57
CA PRO A 162 18.88 -3.16 -31.12
C PRO A 162 18.23 -2.00 -30.35
N MET A 163 16.98 -1.68 -30.70
CA MET A 163 16.20 -0.68 -29.99
C MET A 163 16.20 -1.03 -28.49
N SER A 164 16.89 -0.23 -27.68
CA SER A 164 16.78 -0.37 -26.24
C SER A 164 15.37 0.03 -25.83
N THR A 165 14.68 -0.87 -25.13
CA THR A 165 13.41 -0.57 -24.45
C THR A 165 13.62 0.11 -23.09
N GLN A 166 14.88 0.35 -22.71
CA GLN A 166 15.26 0.89 -21.41
C GLN A 166 15.54 2.40 -21.49
N PHE A 167 15.06 3.11 -20.48
CA PHE A 167 15.36 4.52 -20.26
C PHE A 167 16.84 4.74 -19.96
N PRO A 168 17.42 5.86 -20.44
CA PRO A 168 18.76 6.28 -20.04
C PRO A 168 18.90 6.48 -18.52
N ASP A 169 19.87 5.79 -17.93
CA ASP A 169 20.08 5.70 -16.48
C ASP A 169 20.29 7.07 -15.81
N ALA A 170 21.06 7.98 -16.41
CA ALA A 170 21.34 9.29 -15.82
C ALA A 170 20.09 10.18 -15.72
N GLN A 171 19.28 10.21 -16.78
CA GLN A 171 18.04 10.97 -16.83
C GLN A 171 16.99 10.34 -15.90
N PHE A 172 16.93 9.00 -15.85
CA PHE A 172 16.06 8.30 -14.90
C PHE A 172 16.44 8.65 -13.45
N TRP A 173 17.73 8.66 -13.14
CA TRP A 173 18.20 9.01 -11.80
C TRP A 173 17.78 10.42 -11.37
N ALA A 174 17.82 11.39 -12.29
CA ALA A 174 17.32 12.74 -12.03
C ALA A 174 15.81 12.76 -11.73
N VAL A 175 15.00 11.93 -12.41
CA VAL A 175 13.57 11.75 -12.10
C VAL A 175 13.41 11.19 -10.69
N TYR A 176 14.15 10.13 -10.35
CA TYR A 176 14.08 9.49 -9.04
C TYR A 176 14.49 10.44 -7.90
N GLN A 177 15.58 11.20 -8.04
CA GLN A 177 16.01 12.17 -7.03
C GLN A 177 14.95 13.27 -6.82
N THR A 178 14.39 13.80 -7.91
CA THR A 178 13.31 14.81 -7.83
C THR A 178 12.06 14.23 -7.16
N PHE A 179 11.68 12.99 -7.48
CA PHE A 179 10.59 12.28 -6.81
C PHE A 179 10.87 12.13 -5.31
N ARG A 180 12.08 11.75 -4.91
CA ARG A 180 12.46 11.60 -3.49
C ARG A 180 12.34 12.93 -2.74
N GLU A 181 12.77 14.03 -3.33
CA GLU A 181 12.60 15.36 -2.73
C GLU A 181 11.13 15.76 -2.59
N GLN A 182 10.34 15.57 -3.65
CA GLN A 182 8.89 15.82 -3.65
C GLN A 182 8.19 15.00 -2.57
N TYR A 183 8.49 13.71 -2.50
CA TYR A 183 7.87 12.79 -1.56
C TYR A 183 8.22 13.13 -0.11
N ARG A 184 9.48 13.52 0.16
CA ARG A 184 9.88 14.00 1.49
C ARG A 184 9.17 15.30 1.88
N ALA A 185 9.03 16.24 0.95
CA ALA A 185 8.26 17.47 1.20
C ALA A 185 6.80 17.14 1.54
N HIS A 186 6.18 16.25 0.77
CA HIS A 186 4.80 15.80 1.03
C HIS A 186 4.66 15.08 2.39
N MET A 187 5.57 14.17 2.73
CA MET A 187 5.58 13.49 4.04
C MET A 187 5.74 14.50 5.20
N SER A 188 6.60 15.52 5.03
CA SER A 188 6.77 16.58 6.02
C SER A 188 5.48 17.39 6.19
N GLY A 189 4.82 17.78 5.09
CA GLY A 189 3.53 18.45 5.13
C GLY A 189 2.44 17.61 5.82
N MET A 190 2.39 16.30 5.53
CA MET A 190 1.43 15.39 6.20
C MET A 190 1.68 15.27 7.70
N TRP A 191 2.95 15.24 8.12
CA TRP A 191 3.33 15.23 9.53
C TRP A 191 2.85 16.51 10.23
N GLN A 192 3.16 17.67 9.66
CA GLN A 192 2.75 18.97 10.21
C GLN A 192 1.23 19.13 10.28
N ALA A 193 0.51 18.61 9.29
CA ALA A 193 -0.96 18.62 9.24
C ALA A 193 -1.62 17.54 10.12
N GLY A 194 -0.84 16.70 10.82
CA GLY A 194 -1.37 15.61 11.65
C GLY A 194 -2.04 14.48 10.86
N VAL A 195 -1.88 14.42 9.54
CA VAL A 195 -2.52 13.43 8.67
C VAL A 195 -1.94 12.04 8.88
N ILE A 196 -0.65 11.92 9.17
CA ILE A 196 0.01 10.63 9.43
C ILE A 196 -0.66 9.87 10.59
N ALA A 197 -1.09 10.58 11.63
CA ALA A 197 -1.77 9.99 12.78
C ALA A 197 -3.16 9.43 12.45
N LYS A 198 -3.76 9.80 11.32
CA LYS A 198 -5.06 9.29 10.85
C LYS A 198 -4.96 7.95 10.13
N TYR A 199 -3.75 7.48 9.80
CA TYR A 199 -3.58 6.21 9.11
C TYR A 199 -4.19 5.06 9.95
N PRO A 200 -5.10 4.23 9.39
CA PRO A 200 -5.92 3.30 10.18
C PRO A 200 -5.17 2.09 10.76
N ASP A 201 -3.90 1.92 10.42
CA ASP A 201 -2.97 1.00 11.07
C ASP A 201 -1.85 1.79 11.74
N PRO A 202 -1.54 1.60 13.03
CA PRO A 202 -0.37 2.23 13.62
C PRO A 202 0.90 1.83 12.85
N ALA A 203 1.50 2.80 12.14
CA ALA A 203 2.70 2.64 11.33
C ALA A 203 3.67 3.79 11.63
N THR A 204 4.96 3.53 11.55
CA THR A 204 5.95 4.61 11.69
C THR A 204 5.99 5.45 10.40
N PRO A 205 6.38 6.74 10.49
CA PRO A 205 6.59 7.57 9.29
C PRO A 205 7.52 6.92 8.27
N GLU A 206 8.58 6.23 8.72
CA GLU A 206 9.56 5.55 7.87
C GLU A 206 8.93 4.36 7.14
N LEU A 207 8.02 3.64 7.79
CA LEU A 207 7.28 2.55 7.16
C LEU A 207 6.36 3.08 6.05
N LEU A 208 5.64 4.16 6.31
CA LEU A 208 4.78 4.80 5.31
C LEU A 208 5.60 5.37 4.15
N GLU A 209 6.77 5.96 4.43
CA GLU A 209 7.69 6.43 3.39
C GLU A 209 8.15 5.27 2.51
N ARG A 210 8.58 4.17 3.13
CA ARG A 210 9.01 2.99 2.39
C ARG A 210 7.91 2.42 1.51
N ILE A 211 6.67 2.35 1.98
CA ILE A 211 5.53 1.87 1.17
C ILE A 211 5.35 2.76 -0.07
N GLY A 212 5.32 4.08 0.09
CA GLY A 212 5.13 4.99 -1.05
C GLY A 212 6.29 4.96 -2.04
N VAL A 213 7.52 4.88 -1.55
CA VAL A 213 8.72 4.79 -2.40
C VAL A 213 8.78 3.45 -3.13
N SER A 214 8.37 2.37 -2.48
CA SER A 214 8.27 1.04 -3.10
C SER A 214 7.36 1.06 -4.31
N ALA A 215 6.21 1.74 -4.23
CA ALA A 215 5.28 1.85 -5.36
C ALA A 215 5.93 2.55 -6.57
N PHE A 216 6.73 3.61 -6.34
CA PHE A 216 7.50 4.24 -7.41
C PHE A 216 8.52 3.26 -8.00
N VAL A 217 9.40 2.69 -7.17
CA VAL A 217 10.46 1.78 -7.64
C VAL A 217 9.87 0.63 -8.45
N GLN A 218 8.84 -0.03 -7.94
CA GLN A 218 8.15 -1.14 -8.61
C GLN A 218 7.66 -0.76 -10.01
N GLY A 219 7.10 0.44 -10.18
CA GLY A 219 6.58 0.91 -11.47
C GLY A 219 7.66 1.16 -12.53
N TRP A 220 8.92 1.33 -12.12
CA TRP A 220 10.03 1.69 -13.02
C TRP A 220 11.01 0.54 -13.30
N LEU A 221 11.03 -0.52 -12.48
CA LEU A 221 12.03 -1.60 -12.61
C LEU A 221 12.09 -2.19 -14.02
N SER A 222 10.94 -2.40 -14.70
CA SER A 222 10.91 -2.99 -16.05
C SER A 222 11.47 -2.08 -17.15
N TRP A 223 11.69 -0.79 -16.84
CA TRP A 223 12.02 0.23 -17.82
C TRP A 223 13.46 0.75 -17.72
N ILE A 224 14.27 0.20 -16.81
CA ILE A 224 15.64 0.67 -16.53
C ILE A 224 16.63 -0.49 -16.56
N SER A 225 17.92 -0.17 -16.71
CA SER A 225 18.97 -1.19 -16.81
C SER A 225 19.07 -2.03 -15.53
N PRO A 226 19.53 -3.29 -15.59
CA PRO A 226 19.73 -4.11 -14.39
C PRO A 226 20.66 -3.47 -13.35
N ALA A 227 21.68 -2.74 -13.81
CA ALA A 227 22.58 -1.99 -12.93
C ALA A 227 21.82 -0.86 -12.19
N MET A 228 20.96 -0.13 -12.91
CA MET A 228 20.12 0.90 -12.31
C MET A 228 19.03 0.33 -11.41
N GLN A 229 18.45 -0.83 -11.73
CA GLN A 229 17.51 -1.53 -10.84
C GLN A 229 18.18 -1.82 -9.49
N GLN A 230 19.40 -2.38 -9.50
CA GLN A 230 20.12 -2.66 -8.27
C GLN A 230 20.46 -1.39 -7.48
N HIS A 231 20.94 -0.35 -8.17
CA HIS A 231 21.25 0.93 -7.55
C HIS A 231 20.01 1.56 -6.89
N LEU A 232 18.87 1.53 -7.58
CA LEU A 232 17.60 2.06 -7.09
C LEU A 232 17.08 1.29 -5.86
N ILE A 233 17.15 -0.04 -5.87
CA ILE A 233 16.76 -0.88 -4.72
C ILE A 233 17.64 -0.58 -3.50
N ASP A 234 18.93 -0.35 -3.72
CA ASP A 234 19.91 -0.08 -2.66
C ASP A 234 19.67 1.29 -2.02
N ASP A 235 19.54 2.33 -2.84
CA ASP A 235 19.28 3.69 -2.37
C ASP A 235 17.92 3.80 -1.64
N ALA A 236 16.89 3.16 -2.19
CA ALA A 236 15.56 3.13 -1.59
C ALA A 236 15.48 2.21 -0.34
N LYS A 237 16.56 1.49 0.01
CA LYS A 237 16.62 0.52 1.11
C LYS A 237 15.53 -0.54 1.04
N LEU A 238 15.27 -1.04 -0.18
CA LEU A 238 14.23 -2.03 -0.47
C LEU A 238 14.78 -3.45 -0.55
N ARG A 239 16.04 -3.68 -0.17
CA ARG A 239 16.60 -5.03 -0.08
C ARG A 239 15.80 -5.86 0.92
N ASP A 240 15.16 -6.89 0.41
CA ASP A 240 14.43 -7.82 1.26
C ASP A 240 15.38 -8.78 1.96
N SER A 241 15.19 -8.95 3.26
CA SER A 241 15.92 -9.91 4.07
C SER A 241 14.97 -10.97 4.58
N TYR A 242 15.33 -12.22 4.35
CA TYR A 242 14.55 -13.38 4.78
C TYR A 242 15.40 -14.32 5.60
N MET A 243 14.76 -15.06 6.50
CA MET A 243 15.38 -16.11 7.27
C MET A 243 14.57 -17.41 7.18
N GLU A 244 15.28 -18.53 7.20
CA GLU A 244 14.67 -19.83 7.40
C GLU A 244 14.45 -20.08 8.89
N ILE A 245 13.22 -20.40 9.26
CA ILE A 245 12.87 -20.79 10.62
C ILE A 245 12.10 -22.11 10.63
N SER A 246 12.14 -22.78 11.78
CA SER A 246 11.24 -23.91 12.04
C SER A 246 9.80 -23.40 12.19
N PRO A 247 8.78 -24.15 11.75
CA PRO A 247 7.39 -23.79 11.97
C PRO A 247 7.10 -23.55 13.46
N PRO A 248 6.52 -22.41 13.86
CA PRO A 248 6.16 -22.15 15.25
C PRO A 248 4.92 -22.97 15.65
N ALA A 249 4.65 -23.01 16.96
CA ALA A 249 3.37 -23.53 17.44
C ALA A 249 2.22 -22.61 17.01
N LEU A 250 1.17 -23.20 16.44
CA LEU A 250 0.00 -22.49 15.92
C LEU A 250 -1.26 -22.81 16.72
N LEU A 251 -2.07 -21.78 16.93
CA LEU A 251 -3.46 -21.86 17.35
C LEU A 251 -4.34 -21.67 16.12
N LEU A 252 -5.11 -22.69 15.77
CA LEU A 252 -6.09 -22.58 14.70
C LEU A 252 -7.31 -21.80 15.19
N ARG A 253 -7.67 -20.73 14.48
CA ARG A 253 -8.83 -19.89 14.76
C ARG A 253 -9.75 -19.80 13.56
N ARG A 254 -10.98 -19.31 13.78
CA ARG A 254 -11.94 -18.93 12.73
C ARG A 254 -12.33 -17.47 12.87
N CYS A 255 -12.28 -16.75 11.78
CA CYS A 255 -12.71 -15.35 11.74
C CYS A 255 -14.21 -15.24 12.06
N GLY A 256 -14.58 -14.51 13.11
CA GLY A 256 -15.99 -14.25 13.44
C GLY A 256 -16.71 -13.37 12.41
N ARG A 257 -16.00 -12.72 11.48
CA ARG A 257 -16.62 -11.92 10.41
C ARG A 257 -16.93 -12.73 9.15
N CYS A 258 -15.99 -13.54 8.67
CA CYS A 258 -16.14 -14.26 7.39
C CYS A 258 -16.05 -15.79 7.51
N GLY A 259 -15.79 -16.32 8.70
CA GLY A 259 -15.68 -17.76 8.94
C GLY A 259 -14.41 -18.43 8.40
N THR A 260 -13.51 -17.69 7.77
CA THR A 260 -12.26 -18.23 7.23
C THR A 260 -11.34 -18.68 8.37
N ARG A 261 -10.60 -19.77 8.14
CA ARG A 261 -9.55 -20.25 9.03
C ARG A 261 -8.40 -19.24 9.09
N VAL A 262 -7.88 -18.98 10.27
CA VAL A 262 -6.75 -18.08 10.51
C VAL A 262 -5.77 -18.77 11.45
N ASP A 263 -4.51 -18.88 11.03
CA ASP A 263 -3.45 -19.38 11.88
C ASP A 263 -2.91 -18.24 12.75
N ALA A 264 -2.90 -18.44 14.06
CA ALA A 264 -2.32 -17.51 15.01
C ALA A 264 -1.11 -18.15 15.70
N VAL A 265 -0.01 -17.42 15.84
CA VAL A 265 1.14 -17.90 16.60
C VAL A 265 0.75 -18.01 18.08
N THR A 266 1.20 -19.06 18.77
CA THR A 266 0.97 -19.18 20.22
C THR A 266 1.49 -17.94 20.96
N GLY A 267 0.64 -17.34 21.80
CA GLY A 267 0.94 -16.09 22.51
C GLY A 267 0.52 -14.83 21.77
N ALA A 268 0.01 -14.93 20.54
CA ALA A 268 -0.65 -13.82 19.86
C ALA A 268 -1.90 -13.37 20.61
N TRP A 269 -2.16 -12.07 20.61
CA TRP A 269 -3.41 -11.48 21.11
C TRP A 269 -4.27 -10.90 20.00
N CYS A 270 -3.67 -10.49 18.89
CA CYS A 270 -4.40 -9.98 17.74
C CYS A 270 -3.73 -10.42 16.42
N VAL A 271 -4.54 -10.82 15.45
CA VAL A 271 -4.09 -11.19 14.09
C VAL A 271 -5.00 -10.59 13.02
N VAL A 272 -4.49 -10.39 11.81
CA VAL A 272 -5.27 -9.92 10.66
C VAL A 272 -5.82 -11.11 9.88
N CYS A 273 -7.13 -11.13 9.64
CA CYS A 273 -7.74 -12.05 8.69
C CYS A 273 -7.49 -11.55 7.26
N PHE A 274 -6.59 -12.21 6.51
CA PHE A 274 -6.28 -11.82 5.13
C PHE A 274 -7.45 -11.99 4.15
N SER A 275 -8.49 -12.75 4.51
CA SER A 275 -9.69 -12.91 3.69
C SER A 275 -10.60 -11.68 3.74
N CYS A 276 -10.98 -11.22 4.93
CA CYS A 276 -11.93 -10.10 5.08
C CYS A 276 -11.31 -8.79 5.58
N GLY A 277 -10.03 -8.80 5.98
CA GLY A 277 -9.31 -7.62 6.43
C GLY A 277 -9.52 -7.21 7.90
N GLU A 278 -10.32 -7.96 8.65
CA GLU A 278 -10.57 -7.66 10.06
C GLU A 278 -9.40 -8.06 10.96
N LYS A 279 -9.22 -7.30 12.04
CA LYS A 279 -8.37 -7.71 13.16
C LYS A 279 -9.18 -8.59 14.10
N LEU A 280 -8.63 -9.72 14.51
CA LEU A 280 -9.27 -10.70 15.37
C LEU A 280 -8.60 -10.71 16.73
N ASP A 281 -9.39 -10.65 17.80
CA ASP A 281 -8.94 -10.95 19.16
C ASP A 281 -8.75 -12.46 19.29
N VAL A 282 -7.49 -12.88 19.38
CA VAL A 282 -7.08 -14.26 19.57
C VAL A 282 -6.46 -14.51 20.95
N LYS A 283 -6.42 -13.47 21.81
CA LYS A 283 -6.02 -13.59 23.21
C LYS A 283 -7.04 -14.39 24.00
N GLN A 284 -8.31 -14.13 23.74
CA GLN A 284 -9.40 -14.84 24.39
C GLN A 284 -9.73 -16.14 23.66
N ALA A 285 -10.46 -17.03 24.34
CA ALA A 285 -11.02 -18.22 23.73
C ALA A 285 -12.00 -17.85 22.61
N GLU A 286 -12.15 -18.74 21.63
CA GLU A 286 -13.22 -18.63 20.65
C GLU A 286 -14.57 -18.74 21.36
N ILE A 287 -15.56 -18.00 20.87
CA ILE A 287 -16.93 -18.20 21.31
C ILE A 287 -17.61 -19.22 20.41
N THR A 288 -18.46 -20.04 21.02
CA THR A 288 -19.29 -21.01 20.31
C THR A 288 -20.61 -20.37 19.93
N CYS A 289 -20.97 -20.40 18.65
CA CYS A 289 -22.26 -19.90 18.20
C CYS A 289 -23.42 -20.74 18.80
N PRO A 290 -24.42 -20.14 19.45
CA PRO A 290 -25.53 -20.89 20.05
C PRO A 290 -26.45 -21.55 19.01
N GLY A 291 -26.49 -21.03 17.78
CA GLY A 291 -27.28 -21.61 16.68
C GLY A 291 -26.68 -22.89 16.09
N CYS A 292 -25.43 -22.83 15.60
CA CYS A 292 -24.81 -23.95 14.87
C CYS A 292 -23.61 -24.61 15.57
N GLY A 293 -23.21 -24.14 16.76
CA GLY A 293 -22.06 -24.67 17.49
C GLY A 293 -20.68 -24.32 16.90
N ALA A 294 -20.61 -23.52 15.83
CA ALA A 294 -19.33 -23.16 15.23
C ALA A 294 -18.51 -22.24 16.15
N PRO A 295 -17.21 -22.52 16.38
CA PRO A 295 -16.34 -21.64 17.13
C PRO A 295 -15.86 -20.47 16.26
N SER A 296 -15.60 -19.32 16.89
CA SER A 296 -15.04 -18.15 16.20
C SER A 296 -14.33 -17.17 17.15
N SER A 297 -13.27 -16.55 16.65
CA SER A 297 -12.62 -15.38 17.24
C SER A 297 -13.36 -14.11 16.86
N LEU A 298 -13.65 -13.26 17.84
CA LEU A 298 -14.29 -11.97 17.61
C LEU A 298 -13.35 -10.99 16.92
N VAL A 299 -13.94 -10.01 16.22
CA VAL A 299 -13.20 -8.81 15.78
C VAL A 299 -12.66 -8.09 17.02
N GLU A 300 -11.45 -7.55 16.92
CA GLU A 300 -10.80 -6.81 18.01
C GLU A 300 -11.73 -5.72 18.58
N GLY A 301 -11.93 -5.75 19.90
CA GLY A 301 -12.82 -4.83 20.62
C GLY A 301 -14.31 -5.19 20.59
N ALA A 302 -14.75 -6.11 19.72
CA ALA A 302 -16.14 -6.53 19.66
C ALA A 302 -16.52 -7.44 20.85
N GLN A 303 -17.77 -7.33 21.30
CA GLN A 303 -18.36 -8.21 22.32
C GLN A 303 -19.30 -9.26 21.73
N SER A 304 -19.70 -9.07 20.47
CA SER A 304 -20.62 -9.93 19.75
C SER A 304 -20.36 -9.87 18.25
N HIS A 305 -20.89 -10.85 17.51
CA HIS A 305 -20.91 -10.86 16.05
C HIS A 305 -22.15 -11.61 15.54
N VAL A 306 -22.48 -11.41 14.26
CA VAL A 306 -23.44 -12.23 13.53
C VAL A 306 -22.69 -13.42 12.94
N CYS A 307 -23.04 -14.65 13.34
CA CYS A 307 -22.34 -15.85 12.93
C CYS A 307 -22.31 -15.97 11.40
N PRO A 308 -21.12 -16.09 10.77
CA PRO A 308 -21.00 -16.14 9.31
C PRO A 308 -21.57 -17.42 8.69
N TYR A 309 -21.90 -18.42 9.50
CA TYR A 309 -22.40 -19.72 9.04
C TYR A 309 -23.93 -19.85 9.12
N CYS A 310 -24.57 -19.28 10.14
CA CYS A 310 -26.03 -19.44 10.36
C CYS A 310 -26.78 -18.14 10.62
N GLY A 311 -26.12 -16.99 10.67
CA GLY A 311 -26.75 -15.68 10.88
C GLY A 311 -27.20 -15.39 12.33
N VAL A 312 -27.06 -16.33 13.26
CA VAL A 312 -27.39 -16.11 14.67
C VAL A 312 -26.35 -15.20 15.32
N ARG A 313 -26.81 -14.24 16.13
CA ARG A 313 -25.94 -13.38 16.93
C ARG A 313 -25.31 -14.17 18.07
N ALA A 314 -23.99 -14.19 18.12
CA ALA A 314 -23.20 -14.82 19.18
C ALA A 314 -22.48 -13.72 19.98
N GLU A 315 -22.53 -13.82 21.31
CA GLU A 315 -21.95 -12.84 22.22
C GLU A 315 -21.04 -13.52 23.23
N ARG A 316 -20.01 -12.81 23.70
CA ARG A 316 -19.27 -13.25 24.88
C ARG A 316 -20.19 -13.16 26.09
N VAL A 317 -20.49 -14.31 26.69
CA VAL A 317 -21.06 -14.33 28.03
C VAL A 317 -20.00 -13.75 28.96
N ARG A 318 -20.24 -12.55 29.50
CA ARG A 318 -19.43 -12.06 30.62
C ARG A 318 -19.69 -13.02 31.77
N GLY A 319 -18.72 -13.88 32.09
CA GLY A 319 -18.78 -14.62 33.33
C GLY A 319 -18.97 -13.62 34.46
N ALA A 320 -20.02 -13.80 35.26
CA ALA A 320 -20.06 -13.22 36.58
C ALA A 320 -18.74 -13.63 37.24
N LEU A 321 -17.93 -12.65 37.62
CA LEU A 321 -16.78 -12.88 38.48
C LEU A 321 -17.34 -13.50 39.76
N GLY A 322 -17.14 -14.81 39.93
CA GLY A 322 -17.21 -15.51 41.20
C GLY A 322 -15.86 -15.44 41.89
#